data_AF-A0A849WVT9-F1
#
_entry.id   AF-A0A849WVT9-F1
#
_cell.length_a   1.000
_cell.length_b   1.000
_cell.length_c   1.000
_cell.angle_alpha   90.00
_cell.angle_beta   90.00
_cell.angle_gamma   90.00
#
_symmetry.space_group_name_H-M   'P 1'
#
loop_
_entity.id
_entity.type
_entity.pdbx_description
1 polymer ?
#
loop_
_entity_poly.entity_id
_entity_poly.type
_entity_poly.pdbx_seq_one_letter_code
_entity_poly.pdbx_strand_id
1 'polypeptide(L)'
;MRWGKLVVKFGLSFIIIGWMVGSGRLDLSVVKTGFSQGRAMLSVLALLVLALFIALYRWRLLLKGQGIVFEFGHLLRYSLIGCFFNTTMPGAVSGDIIKAWYVISENKRFEKTPVLTAILLDRAMGVFGLVTVAFVPLVLRWGQALENPQLHQVAVMILLLAAGVIGFFGYVML
;
A
#
# COMPACT_ATOMS: atom_id res chain seq x y z
N MET A 1 27.13 0.99 -12.06
CA MET A 1 26.47 1.90 -11.08
C MET A 1 25.22 1.33 -10.36
N ARG A 2 24.85 0.04 -10.53
CA ARG A 2 23.67 -0.58 -9.86
C ARG A 2 23.94 -1.12 -8.45
N TRP A 3 25.15 -1.59 -8.17
CA TRP A 3 25.53 -2.21 -6.89
C TRP A 3 25.61 -1.21 -5.73
N GLY A 4 26.01 0.04 -5.98
CA GLY A 4 26.11 1.07 -4.93
C GLY A 4 24.78 1.36 -4.23
N LYS A 5 23.66 1.37 -4.96
CA LYS A 5 22.32 1.58 -4.37
C LYS A 5 21.88 0.42 -3.47
N LEU A 6 22.30 -0.81 -3.77
CA LEU A 6 22.02 -1.99 -2.95
C LEU A 6 22.84 -1.96 -1.67
N VAL A 7 24.14 -1.69 -1.77
CA VAL A 7 25.04 -1.59 -0.61
C VAL A 7 24.56 -0.51 0.36
N VAL A 8 24.15 0.66 -0.14
CA VAL A 8 23.59 1.73 0.70
C VAL A 8 22.29 1.29 1.37
N LYS A 9 21.35 0.65 0.66
CA LYS A 9 20.08 0.17 1.26
C LYS A 9 20.33 -0.85 2.37
N PHE A 10 21.13 -1.87 2.10
CA PHE A 10 21.44 -2.90 3.08
C PHE A 10 22.22 -2.34 4.26
N GLY A 11 23.23 -1.49 4.00
CA GLY A 11 23.98 -0.79 5.04
C GLY A 11 23.09 0.05 5.94
N LEU A 12 22.16 0.82 5.36
CA LEU A 12 21.20 1.61 6.12
C LEU A 12 20.28 0.72 6.97
N SER A 13 19.80 -0.40 6.43
CA SER A 13 19.00 -1.37 7.19
C SER A 13 19.76 -1.95 8.38
N PHE A 14 21.02 -2.37 8.20
CA PHE A 14 21.85 -2.88 9.29
C PHE A 14 22.14 -1.81 10.35
N ILE A 15 22.40 -0.57 9.93
CA ILE A 15 22.62 0.56 10.85
C ILE A 15 21.37 0.85 11.68
N ILE A 16 20.18 0.89 11.05
CA ILE A 16 18.91 1.14 11.75
C ILE A 16 18.61 -0.01 12.72
N ILE A 17 18.79 -1.26 12.30
CA ILE A 17 18.57 -2.43 13.18
C ILE A 17 19.54 -2.40 14.36
N GLY A 18 20.84 -2.15 14.11
CA GLY A 18 21.84 -2.02 15.16
C GLY A 18 21.54 -0.87 16.12
N TRP A 19 21.09 0.27 15.61
CA TRP A 19 20.66 1.40 16.42
C TRP A 19 19.41 1.10 17.24
N MET A 20 18.42 0.39 16.69
CA MET A 20 17.22 -0.02 17.44
C MET A 20 17.55 -1.01 18.57
N VAL A 21 18.47 -1.95 18.32
CA VAL A 21 18.94 -2.90 19.33
C VAL A 21 19.73 -2.17 20.42
N GLY A 22 20.67 -1.29 20.03
CA GLY A 22 21.49 -0.51 20.96
C GLY A 22 20.71 0.54 21.76
N SER A 23 19.62 1.08 21.21
CA SER A 23 18.74 2.03 21.90
C SER A 23 17.72 1.37 22.83
N GLY A 24 17.75 0.04 23.00
CA GLY A 24 16.83 -0.70 23.87
C GLY A 24 15.38 -0.68 23.41
N ARG A 25 15.10 -0.20 22.19
CA ARG A 25 13.73 -0.11 21.63
C ARG A 25 13.23 -1.43 21.06
N LEU A 26 14.12 -2.40 20.86
CA LEU A 26 13.79 -3.73 20.35
C LEU A 26 13.64 -4.73 21.50
N ASP A 27 12.49 -4.70 22.17
CA ASP A 27 12.18 -5.66 23.22
C ASP A 27 11.56 -6.94 22.63
N LEU A 28 12.37 -7.99 22.54
CA LEU A 28 11.95 -9.30 22.05
C LEU A 28 10.93 -9.98 22.99
N SER A 29 10.79 -9.53 24.24
CA SER A 29 9.78 -10.04 25.16
C SER A 29 8.36 -9.65 24.75
N VAL A 30 8.18 -8.46 24.15
CA VAL A 30 6.90 -8.00 23.59
C VAL A 30 6.45 -8.90 22.44
N VAL A 31 7.39 -9.31 21.59
CA VAL A 31 7.11 -10.24 20.49
C VAL A 31 6.59 -11.58 21.03
N LYS A 32 7.29 -12.16 22.02
CA LYS A 32 6.86 -13.43 22.65
C LYS A 32 5.48 -13.30 23.32
N THR A 33 5.22 -12.17 23.97
CA THR A 33 3.91 -11.90 24.59
C THR A 33 2.82 -11.79 23.54
N GLY A 34 3.09 -11.15 22.39
CA GLY A 34 2.15 -11.08 21.26
C GLY A 34 1.78 -12.46 20.71
N PHE A 35 2.76 -13.36 20.57
CA PHE A 35 2.53 -14.75 20.12
C PHE A 35 1.71 -15.58 21.12
N SER A 36 1.74 -15.24 22.41
CA SER A 36 0.95 -15.95 23.44
C SER A 36 -0.56 -15.62 23.39
N GLN A 37 -0.94 -14.53 22.73
CA GLN A 37 -2.33 -14.08 22.64
C GLN A 37 -3.03 -14.60 21.38
N GLY A 38 -3.41 -15.88 21.39
CA GLY A 38 -4.02 -16.54 20.22
C GLY A 38 -5.24 -15.81 19.62
N ARG A 39 -6.07 -15.15 20.45
CA ARG A 39 -7.25 -14.38 19.98
C ARG A 39 -6.85 -13.14 19.16
N ALA A 40 -5.83 -12.39 19.62
CA ALA A 40 -5.32 -11.23 18.90
C ALA A 40 -4.62 -11.64 17.59
N MET A 41 -3.94 -12.79 17.60
CA MET A 41 -3.28 -13.31 16.41
C MET A 41 -4.30 -13.75 15.34
N LEU A 42 -5.41 -14.37 15.76
CA LEU A 42 -6.52 -14.69 14.87
C LEU A 42 -7.18 -13.43 14.29
N SER A 43 -7.37 -12.37 15.09
CA SER A 43 -7.95 -11.13 14.57
C SER A 43 -7.05 -10.43 13.56
N VAL A 44 -5.73 -10.40 13.80
CA VAL A 44 -4.75 -9.86 12.83
C VAL A 44 -4.78 -10.68 11.54
N LEU A 45 -4.77 -12.02 11.64
CA LEU A 45 -4.86 -12.89 10.46
C LEU A 45 -6.15 -12.63 9.67
N ALA A 46 -7.28 -12.53 10.36
CA ALA A 46 -8.58 -12.24 9.74
C ALA A 46 -8.57 -10.87 9.04
N LEU A 47 -8.00 -9.84 9.66
CA LEU A 47 -7.85 -8.51 9.06
C LEU A 47 -6.95 -8.53 7.82
N LEU A 48 -5.85 -9.28 7.84
CA LEU A 48 -4.95 -9.43 6.68
C LEU A 48 -5.67 -10.12 5.52
N VAL A 49 -6.38 -11.21 5.80
CA VAL A 49 -7.17 -11.93 4.79
C VAL A 49 -8.27 -11.02 4.23
N LEU A 50 -8.99 -10.30 5.09
CA LEU A 50 -10.00 -9.34 4.68
C LEU A 50 -9.42 -8.24 3.80
N ALA A 51 -8.28 -7.67 4.17
CA ALA A 51 -7.59 -6.64 3.38
C ALA A 51 -7.21 -7.15 1.98
N LEU A 52 -6.72 -8.40 1.88
CA LEU A 52 -6.43 -9.04 0.58
C LEU A 52 -7.68 -9.18 -0.28
N PHE A 53 -8.80 -9.61 0.30
CA PHE A 53 -10.07 -9.75 -0.43
C PHE A 53 -10.64 -8.40 -0.89
N ILE A 54 -10.55 -7.37 -0.04
CA ILE A 54 -10.96 -6.01 -0.41
C ILE A 54 -10.10 -5.49 -1.57
N ALA A 55 -8.77 -5.68 -1.50
CA ALA A 55 -7.86 -5.26 -2.56
C ALA A 55 -8.15 -5.99 -3.88
N LEU A 56 -8.42 -7.30 -3.83
CA LEU A 56 -8.82 -8.10 -4.99
C LEU A 56 -10.15 -7.60 -5.58
N TYR A 57 -11.15 -7.35 -4.75
CA TYR A 57 -12.46 -6.88 -5.20
C TYR A 57 -12.35 -5.51 -5.88
N ARG A 58 -11.60 -4.59 -5.28
CA ARG A 58 -11.31 -3.27 -5.87
C ARG A 58 -10.63 -3.40 -7.22
N TRP A 59 -9.61 -4.27 -7.30
CA TRP A 59 -8.91 -4.55 -8.55
C TRP A 59 -9.85 -5.09 -9.64
N ARG A 60 -10.75 -6.01 -9.28
CA ARG A 60 -11.76 -6.55 -10.20
C ARG A 60 -12.70 -5.48 -10.73
N LEU A 61 -13.14 -4.56 -9.87
CA LEU A 61 -14.03 -3.47 -10.25
C LEU A 61 -13.36 -2.52 -11.26
N LEU A 62 -12.08 -2.21 -11.02
CA LEU A 62 -11.27 -1.39 -11.91
C LEU A 62 -11.08 -2.03 -13.28
N LEU A 63 -10.74 -3.32 -13.33
CA LEU A 63 -10.64 -4.05 -14.60
C LEU A 63 -11.98 -4.13 -15.33
N LYS A 64 -13.08 -4.36 -14.61
CA LYS A 64 -14.42 -4.38 -15.19
C LYS A 64 -14.78 -3.03 -15.82
N GLY A 65 -14.41 -1.91 -15.18
CA GLY A 65 -14.59 -0.56 -15.74
C GLY A 65 -13.79 -0.32 -17.03
N GLN A 66 -12.73 -1.09 -17.26
CA GLN A 66 -11.91 -1.07 -18.48
C GLN A 66 -12.39 -2.09 -19.54
N GLY A 67 -13.56 -2.70 -19.35
CA GLY A 67 -14.09 -3.74 -20.25
C GLY A 67 -13.45 -5.12 -20.08
N ILE A 68 -12.58 -5.29 -19.08
CA ILE A 68 -11.85 -6.54 -18.82
C ILE A 68 -12.57 -7.32 -17.73
N VAL A 69 -13.28 -8.38 -18.12
CA VAL A 69 -14.05 -9.22 -17.19
C VAL A 69 -13.28 -10.51 -16.92
N PHE A 70 -12.91 -10.70 -15.66
CA PHE A 70 -12.34 -11.95 -15.16
C PHE A 70 -13.22 -12.58 -14.08
N GLU A 71 -13.17 -13.91 -14.04
CA GLU A 71 -13.66 -14.68 -12.90
C GLU A 71 -12.83 -14.39 -11.66
N PHE A 72 -13.50 -14.43 -10.50
CA PHE A 72 -12.88 -14.09 -9.22
C PHE A 72 -11.69 -15.01 -8.86
N GLY A 73 -11.80 -16.32 -9.15
CA GLY A 73 -10.76 -17.30 -8.81
C GLY A 73 -9.44 -17.07 -9.54
N HIS A 74 -9.50 -16.79 -10.85
CA HIS A 74 -8.33 -16.46 -11.66
C HIS A 74 -7.65 -15.19 -11.13
N LEU A 75 -8.44 -14.16 -10.84
CA LEU A 75 -7.92 -12.89 -10.35
C LEU A 75 -7.36 -12.99 -8.92
N LEU A 76 -7.94 -13.84 -8.07
CA LEU A 76 -7.41 -14.16 -6.74
C LEU A 76 -6.01 -14.78 -6.85
N ARG A 77 -5.83 -15.77 -7.72
CA ARG A 77 -4.53 -16.40 -7.96
C ARG A 77 -3.47 -15.38 -8.39
N TYR A 78 -3.81 -14.48 -9.31
CA TYR A 78 -2.88 -13.43 -9.76
C TYR A 78 -2.58 -12.41 -8.69
N SER A 79 -3.56 -12.06 -7.87
CA SER A 79 -3.37 -11.14 -6.74
C SER A 79 -2.47 -11.74 -5.66
N LEU A 80 -2.60 -13.05 -5.39
CA LEU A 80 -1.71 -13.76 -4.46
C LEU A 80 -0.28 -13.85 -4.98
N ILE A 81 -0.09 -14.15 -6.28
CA ILE A 81 1.23 -14.12 -6.91
C ILE A 81 1.83 -12.71 -6.82
N GLY A 82 1.05 -11.68 -7.15
CA GLY A 82 1.48 -10.29 -7.01
C GLY A 82 1.87 -9.93 -5.58
N CYS A 83 1.10 -10.39 -4.58
CA CYS A 83 1.42 -10.19 -3.17
C CYS A 83 2.76 -10.83 -2.79
N PHE A 84 3.01 -12.07 -3.21
CA PHE A 84 4.29 -12.76 -2.99
C PHE A 84 5.48 -11.98 -3.56
N PHE A 85 5.34 -11.44 -4.78
CA PHE A 85 6.40 -10.63 -5.37
C PHE A 85 6.56 -9.26 -4.73
N ASN A 86 5.47 -8.66 -4.22
CA ASN A 86 5.54 -7.41 -3.48
C ASN A 86 6.36 -7.56 -2.18
N THR A 87 6.22 -8.71 -1.49
CA THR A 87 6.95 -8.98 -0.25
C THR A 87 8.37 -9.51 -0.48
N THR A 88 8.59 -10.29 -1.54
CA THR A 88 9.86 -11.01 -1.76
C THR A 88 10.82 -10.25 -2.67
N MET A 89 10.33 -9.52 -3.68
CA MET A 89 11.20 -8.81 -4.62
C MET A 89 11.45 -7.36 -4.21
N PRO A 90 12.71 -6.88 -4.28
CA PRO A 90 13.02 -5.49 -4.03
C PRO A 90 12.43 -4.59 -5.14
N GLY A 91 11.38 -3.84 -4.78
CA GLY A 91 10.76 -2.84 -5.64
C GLY A 91 9.31 -2.60 -5.26
N ALA A 92 8.92 -1.35 -5.02
CA ALA A 92 7.58 -1.02 -4.51
C ALA A 92 6.41 -1.39 -5.45
N VAL A 93 6.70 -1.72 -6.72
CA VAL A 93 5.73 -1.95 -7.79
C VAL A 93 5.93 -3.31 -8.50
N SER A 94 6.90 -4.13 -8.07
CA SER A 94 7.24 -5.41 -8.71
C SER A 94 6.03 -6.36 -8.80
N GLY A 95 5.31 -6.51 -7.69
CA GLY A 95 4.13 -7.37 -7.60
C GLY A 95 2.97 -6.92 -8.49
N ASP A 96 2.77 -5.61 -8.68
CA ASP A 96 1.70 -5.11 -9.55
C ASP A 96 2.01 -5.32 -11.03
N ILE A 97 3.27 -5.16 -11.41
CA ILE A 97 3.68 -5.40 -12.80
C ILE A 97 3.42 -6.88 -13.13
N ILE A 98 3.76 -7.78 -12.20
CA ILE A 98 3.58 -9.22 -12.41
C ILE A 98 2.09 -9.58 -12.47
N LYS A 99 1.24 -9.09 -11.55
CA LYS A 99 -0.21 -9.38 -11.60
C LYS A 99 -0.84 -8.89 -12.91
N ALA A 100 -0.44 -7.72 -13.41
CA ALA A 100 -0.94 -7.19 -14.67
C ALA A 100 -0.40 -7.93 -15.88
N TRP A 101 0.86 -8.35 -15.84
CA TRP A 101 1.43 -9.18 -16.88
C TRP A 101 0.67 -10.50 -17.02
N TYR A 102 0.30 -11.16 -15.92
CA TYR A 102 -0.53 -12.37 -15.95
C TYR A 102 -1.90 -12.10 -16.60
N VAL A 103 -2.59 -11.02 -16.21
CA VAL A 103 -3.87 -10.60 -16.80
C VAL A 103 -3.76 -10.37 -18.31
N ILE A 104 -2.70 -9.69 -18.77
CA ILE A 104 -2.46 -9.45 -20.21
C ILE A 104 -2.10 -10.74 -20.94
N SER A 105 -1.33 -11.63 -20.30
CA SER A 105 -0.86 -12.88 -20.92
C SER A 105 -1.97 -13.90 -21.11
N GLU A 106 -3.02 -13.87 -20.28
CA GLU A 106 -4.12 -14.82 -20.35
C GLU A 106 -5.01 -14.61 -21.58
N ASN A 107 -5.14 -13.37 -22.07
CA ASN A 107 -5.83 -13.11 -23.31
C ASN A 107 -5.15 -11.99 -24.10
N LYS A 108 -4.55 -12.37 -25.23
CA LYS A 108 -3.85 -11.44 -26.14
C LYS A 108 -4.74 -10.34 -26.73
N ARG A 109 -6.07 -10.44 -26.59
CA ARG A 109 -7.01 -9.38 -26.99
C ARG A 109 -7.06 -8.23 -25.99
N PHE A 110 -6.61 -8.41 -24.76
CA PHE A 110 -6.55 -7.30 -23.81
C PHE A 110 -5.40 -6.38 -24.19
N GLU A 111 -5.76 -5.12 -24.47
CA GLU A 111 -4.77 -4.08 -24.63
C GLU A 111 -4.01 -3.87 -23.32
N LYS A 112 -2.73 -3.53 -23.44
CA LYS A 112 -1.88 -3.31 -22.26
C LYS A 112 -2.28 -2.04 -21.52
N THR A 113 -2.71 -1.03 -22.26
CA THR A 113 -3.04 0.30 -21.75
C THR A 113 -4.15 0.26 -20.69
N PRO A 114 -5.32 -0.36 -20.94
CA PRO A 114 -6.40 -0.39 -19.94
C PRO A 114 -6.02 -1.14 -18.65
N VAL A 115 -5.23 -2.22 -18.75
CA VAL A 115 -4.73 -2.96 -17.57
C VAL A 115 -3.77 -2.10 -16.75
N LEU A 116 -2.83 -1.41 -17.39
CA LEU A 116 -1.88 -0.53 -16.70
C LEU A 116 -2.59 0.67 -16.05
N THR A 117 -3.56 1.27 -16.76
CA THR A 117 -4.40 2.34 -16.22
C THR A 117 -5.17 1.87 -14.99
N ALA A 118 -5.71 0.64 -15.01
CA ALA A 118 -6.34 0.08 -13.82
C ALA A 118 -5.35 0.04 -12.64
N ILE A 119 -4.08 -0.35 -12.83
CA ILE A 119 -3.06 -0.36 -11.73
C ILE A 119 -2.84 1.05 -11.19
N LEU A 120 -2.67 2.02 -12.08
CA LEU A 120 -2.44 3.40 -11.69
C LEU A 120 -3.63 3.95 -10.90
N LEU A 121 -4.85 3.66 -11.34
CA LEU A 121 -6.07 4.03 -10.63
C LEU A 121 -6.18 3.32 -9.27
N ASP A 122 -5.82 2.03 -9.18
CA ASP A 122 -5.78 1.28 -7.92
C ASP A 122 -4.83 1.94 -6.90
N ARG A 123 -3.67 2.39 -7.39
CA ARG A 123 -2.66 3.09 -6.58
C ARG A 123 -3.13 4.49 -6.19
N ALA A 124 -3.72 5.25 -7.11
CA ALA A 124 -4.29 6.56 -6.83
C ALA A 124 -5.42 6.49 -5.79
N MET A 125 -6.32 5.52 -5.90
CA MET A 125 -7.37 5.27 -4.90
C MET A 125 -6.80 4.90 -3.54
N GLY A 126 -5.71 4.13 -3.51
CA GLY A 126 -5.01 3.81 -2.27
C GLY A 126 -4.47 5.05 -1.57
N VAL A 127 -3.81 5.95 -2.31
CA VAL A 127 -3.29 7.21 -1.78
C VAL A 127 -4.44 8.12 -1.34
N PHE A 128 -5.50 8.24 -2.15
CA PHE A 128 -6.71 8.96 -1.80
C PHE A 128 -7.26 8.50 -0.46
N GLY A 129 -7.49 7.19 -0.29
CA GLY A 129 -8.00 6.64 0.96
C GLY A 129 -7.08 6.90 2.15
N LEU A 130 -5.76 6.76 1.98
CA LEU A 130 -4.79 7.04 3.04
C LEU A 130 -4.85 8.51 3.49
N VAL A 131 -4.89 9.42 2.53
CA VAL A 131 -4.98 10.86 2.78
C VAL A 131 -6.32 11.21 3.43
N THR A 132 -7.43 10.62 2.99
CA THR A 132 -8.75 10.82 3.62
C THR A 132 -8.74 10.38 5.09
N VAL A 133 -8.17 9.21 5.40
CA VAL A 133 -8.08 8.70 6.77
C VAL A 133 -7.25 9.61 7.67
N ALA A 134 -6.21 10.27 7.13
CA ALA A 134 -5.41 11.25 7.88
C ALA A 134 -6.09 12.63 7.98
N PHE A 135 -6.78 13.06 6.93
CA PHE A 135 -7.38 14.38 6.80
C PHE A 135 -8.65 14.53 7.65
N VAL A 136 -9.51 13.51 7.72
CA VAL A 136 -10.78 13.60 8.45
C VAL A 136 -10.58 13.91 9.95
N PRO A 137 -9.71 13.19 10.70
CA PRO A 137 -9.44 13.52 12.10
C PRO A 137 -8.82 14.91 12.29
N LEU A 138 -7.96 15.34 11.35
CA LEU A 138 -7.34 16.67 11.38
C LEU A 138 -8.40 17.78 11.33
N VAL A 139 -9.39 17.65 10.44
CA VAL A 139 -10.48 18.62 10.34
C VAL A 139 -11.38 18.57 11.57
N LEU A 140 -11.73 17.37 12.05
CA LEU A 140 -12.61 17.20 13.22
C LEU A 140 -11.97 17.73 14.51
N ARG A 141 -10.63 17.70 14.63
CA ARG A 141 -9.86 18.15 15.79
C ARG A 141 -8.97 19.35 15.47
N TRP A 142 -9.42 20.22 14.57
CA TRP A 142 -8.62 21.35 14.06
C TRP A 142 -8.08 22.26 15.18
N GLY A 143 -8.90 22.58 16.19
CA GLY A 143 -8.46 23.40 17.33
C GLY A 143 -7.29 22.78 18.10
N GLN A 144 -7.35 21.48 18.40
CA GLN A 144 -6.28 20.76 19.11
C GLN A 144 -5.01 20.59 18.26
N ALA A 145 -5.16 20.53 16.94
CA ALA A 145 -4.05 20.45 16.01
C ALA A 145 -3.25 21.76 15.95
N LEU A 146 -3.90 22.91 16.14
CA LEU A 146 -3.24 24.23 16.17
C LEU A 146 -2.54 24.52 17.49
N GLU A 147 -3.11 24.05 18.61
CA GLU A 147 -2.54 24.24 19.96
C GLU A 147 -1.23 23.49 20.18
N ASN A 148 -1.03 22.35 19.51
CA ASN A 148 0.17 21.54 19.65
C ASN A 148 1.19 21.82 18.52
N PRO A 149 2.38 22.37 18.83
CA PRO A 149 3.40 22.69 17.82
C PRO A 149 3.87 21.47 17.02
N GLN A 150 3.86 20.28 17.64
CA GLN A 150 4.23 19.02 16.99
C GLN A 150 3.20 18.57 15.93
N LEU A 151 1.91 18.87 16.16
CA LEU A 151 0.84 18.53 15.20
C LEU A 151 0.81 19.49 14.01
N HIS A 152 1.36 20.70 14.16
CA HIS A 152 1.37 21.70 13.10
C HIS A 152 2.09 21.22 11.83
N GLN A 153 3.25 20.57 11.99
CA GLN A 153 4.01 20.02 10.85
C GLN A 153 3.25 18.88 10.16
N VAL A 154 2.63 18.00 10.95
CA VAL A 154 1.83 16.89 10.44
C VAL A 154 0.58 17.41 9.71
N ALA A 155 -0.09 18.41 10.26
CA ALA A 155 -1.25 19.06 9.68
C ALA A 155 -0.92 19.67 8.31
N VAL A 156 0.17 20.46 8.22
CA VAL A 156 0.62 21.04 6.94
C VAL A 156 0.92 19.96 5.91
N MET A 157 1.61 18.87 6.31
CA MET A 157 1.91 17.76 5.41
C MET A 157 0.62 17.08 4.89
N ILE A 158 -0.36 16.84 5.77
CA ILE A 158 -1.65 16.25 5.39
C ILE A 158 -2.42 17.18 4.44
N LEU A 159 -2.42 18.48 4.68
CA LEU A 159 -3.09 19.47 3.81
C LEU A 159 -2.45 19.53 2.42
N LEU A 160 -1.12 19.53 2.35
CA LEU A 160 -0.39 19.50 1.08
C LEU A 160 -0.67 18.22 0.29
N LEU A 161 -0.68 17.06 0.97
CA LEU A 161 -1.04 15.79 0.34
C LEU A 161 -2.50 15.78 -0.12
N ALA A 162 -3.42 16.32 0.67
CA ALA A 162 -4.82 16.46 0.28
C ALA A 162 -5.00 17.35 -0.95
N ALA A 163 -4.34 18.52 -0.98
CA ALA A 163 -4.34 19.40 -2.15
C ALA A 163 -3.76 18.71 -3.39
N GLY A 164 -2.65 17.98 -3.25
CA GLY A 164 -2.05 17.21 -4.34
C GLY A 164 -2.96 16.11 -4.88
N VAL A 165 -3.65 15.39 -3.99
CA VAL A 165 -4.64 14.37 -4.38
C VAL A 165 -5.82 15.00 -5.11
N ILE A 166 -6.39 16.09 -4.59
CA ILE A 166 -7.50 16.81 -5.24
C ILE A 166 -7.08 17.31 -6.62
N GLY A 167 -5.89 17.92 -6.74
CA GLY A 167 -5.35 18.39 -8.01
C GLY A 167 -5.13 17.26 -9.02
N PHE A 168 -4.59 16.12 -8.58
CA PHE A 168 -4.40 14.94 -9.44
C PHE A 168 -5.74 14.41 -9.97
N PHE A 169 -6.73 14.18 -9.12
CA PHE A 169 -8.04 13.69 -9.56
C PHE A 169 -8.80 14.72 -10.40
N GLY A 170 -8.68 16.01 -10.09
CA GLY A 170 -9.23 17.09 -10.90
C GLY A 170 -8.65 17.08 -12.32
N TYR A 171 -7.34 16.91 -12.47
CA TYR A 171 -6.69 16.80 -13.78
C TYR A 171 -7.12 15.55 -14.56
N VAL A 172 -7.29 14.42 -13.88
CA VAL A 172 -7.70 13.15 -14.53
C VAL A 172 -9.15 13.18 -15.01
N MET A 173 -10.02 13.98 -14.39
CA MET A 173 -11.44 14.10 -14.76
C MET A 173 -11.72 15.17 -15.85
N LEU A 174 -10.74 16.04 -16.15
CA LEU A 174 -10.80 17.04 -17.22
C LEU A 174 -10.42 16.43 -18.57
#